data_AF-A0A7W6C208-F1
#
_entry.id   AF-A0A7W6C208-F1
#
_cell.length_a   1.000
_cell.length_b   1.000
_cell.length_c   1.000
_cell.angle_alpha   90.00
_cell.angle_beta   90.00
_cell.angle_gamma   90.00
#
_symmetry.space_group_name_H-M   'P 1'
#
loop_
_entity.id
_entity.type
_entity.pdbx_description
1 polymer ?
#
loop_
_entity_poly.entity_id
_entity_poly.type
_entity_poly.pdbx_seq_one_letter_code
_entity_poly.pdbx_strand_id
1 'polypeptide(L)'
;MALIARPKSVRHEPVPLNPERADKVLGVLSLVLLAFVLAALGRGFGHWAQLPWTLWLHLATMTLTLVLTPAILWQRRGTRRHRQLGYIWVSALAITALVSFTLRFTTPGHFSPIHALSVLVLVMLPLLVLSARQHNHDRHRRIVRGLVIGALLTAGFFTFPFHRLLGGWLFG
;
A
#
# COMPACT_ATOMS: atom_id res chain seq x y z
N MET A 1 45.96 31.12 17.99
CA MET A 1 44.96 31.52 16.98
C MET A 1 44.31 30.25 16.42
N ALA A 2 43.36 29.68 17.16
CA ALA A 2 42.71 28.41 16.81
C ALA A 2 41.56 28.68 15.83
N LEU A 3 41.67 28.13 14.62
CA LEU A 3 40.67 28.22 13.57
C LEU A 3 39.50 27.30 13.93
N ILE A 4 38.43 27.86 14.50
CA ILE A 4 37.19 27.13 14.77
C ILE A 4 36.59 26.73 13.43
N ALA A 5 36.67 25.45 13.08
CA ALA A 5 36.01 24.87 11.92
C ALA A 5 34.50 25.05 12.06
N ARG A 6 33.90 25.92 11.24
CA ARG A 6 32.43 26.08 11.19
C ARG A 6 31.80 24.74 10.77
N PRO A 7 30.80 24.22 11.51
CA PRO A 7 30.09 23.02 11.11
C PRO A 7 29.39 23.28 9.76
N LYS A 8 29.55 22.36 8.81
CA LYS A 8 28.85 22.41 7.51
C LYS A 8 27.34 22.45 7.81
N SER A 9 26.69 23.56 7.47
CA SER A 9 25.23 23.63 7.53
C SER A 9 24.67 22.57 6.59
N VAL A 10 23.98 21.58 7.14
CA VAL A 10 23.23 20.61 6.35
C VAL A 10 22.12 21.40 5.68
N ARG A 11 22.30 21.76 4.41
CA ARG A 11 21.26 22.40 3.62
C ARG A 11 20.10 21.41 3.51
N HIS A 12 19.01 21.69 4.20
CA HIS A 12 17.74 21.01 3.97
C HIS A 12 17.23 21.48 2.61
N GLU A 13 17.64 20.80 1.54
CA GLU A 13 17.05 21.03 0.23
C GLU A 13 15.55 20.76 0.31
N PRO A 14 14.70 21.66 -0.21
CA PRO A 14 13.25 21.48 -0.14
C PRO A 14 12.85 20.19 -0.86
N VAL A 15 12.04 19.38 -0.20
CA VAL A 15 11.57 18.08 -0.72
C VAL A 15 10.93 18.29 -2.10
N PRO A 16 11.40 17.59 -3.15
CA PRO A 16 10.87 17.80 -4.50
C PRO A 16 9.39 17.44 -4.56
N LEU A 17 8.59 18.38 -5.06
CA LEU A 17 7.13 18.21 -5.22
C LEU A 17 6.76 17.28 -6.38
N ASN A 18 7.72 17.03 -7.28
CA ASN A 18 7.56 16.16 -8.44
C ASN A 18 7.90 14.71 -8.10
N PRO A 19 7.28 13.72 -8.81
CA PRO A 19 7.59 12.32 -8.62
C PRO A 19 9.06 12.01 -8.94
N GLU A 20 9.74 11.35 -8.01
CA GLU A 20 11.08 10.79 -8.27
C GLU A 20 10.99 9.50 -9.07
N ARG A 21 12.13 9.05 -9.61
CA ARG A 21 12.25 7.74 -10.27
C ARG A 21 11.70 6.61 -9.42
N ALA A 22 11.97 6.62 -8.12
CA ALA A 22 11.42 5.63 -7.18
C ALA A 22 9.88 5.64 -7.13
N ASP A 23 9.24 6.83 -7.14
CA ASP A 23 7.79 6.93 -7.12
C ASP A 23 7.17 6.42 -8.43
N LYS A 24 7.86 6.65 -9.56
CA LYS A 24 7.47 6.11 -10.86
C LYS A 24 7.51 4.59 -10.87
N VAL A 25 8.63 4.01 -10.42
CA VAL A 25 8.82 2.55 -10.33
C VAL A 25 7.75 1.93 -9.44
N LEU A 26 7.48 2.48 -8.26
CA LEU A 26 6.45 1.97 -7.35
C LEU A 26 5.04 2.02 -7.96
N GLY A 27 4.72 3.07 -8.71
CA GLY A 27 3.47 3.16 -9.46
C GLY A 27 3.37 2.09 -10.55
N VAL A 28 4.44 1.86 -11.32
CA VAL A 28 4.49 0.79 -12.33
C VAL A 28 4.34 -0.59 -11.69
N LEU A 29 5.06 -0.88 -10.60
CA LEU A 29 4.96 -2.15 -9.89
C LEU A 29 3.53 -2.40 -9.38
N SER A 30 2.84 -1.35 -8.95
CA SER A 30 1.44 -1.43 -8.51
C SER A 30 0.50 -1.74 -9.68
N LEU A 31 0.74 -1.18 -10.87
CA LEU A 31 -0.02 -1.51 -12.08
C LEU A 31 0.25 -2.94 -12.57
N VAL A 32 1.49 -3.40 -12.51
CA VAL A 32 1.86 -4.78 -12.83
C VAL A 32 1.11 -5.73 -11.89
N LEU A 33 1.19 -5.48 -10.58
CA LEU A 33 0.46 -6.28 -9.59
C LEU A 33 -1.06 -6.25 -9.82
N LEU A 34 -1.62 -5.08 -10.12
CA LEU A 34 -3.04 -4.94 -10.48
C LEU A 34 -3.41 -5.81 -11.70
N ALA A 35 -2.59 -5.82 -12.74
CA ALA A 35 -2.83 -6.65 -13.92
C ALA A 35 -2.85 -8.15 -13.58
N PHE A 36 -1.93 -8.62 -12.74
CA PHE A 36 -1.94 -9.99 -12.23
C PHE A 36 -3.20 -10.32 -11.42
N VAL A 37 -3.64 -9.41 -10.54
CA VAL A 37 -4.88 -9.57 -9.76
C VAL A 37 -6.10 -9.66 -10.68
N LEU A 38 -6.21 -8.77 -11.67
CA LEU A 38 -7.33 -8.77 -12.62
C LEU A 38 -7.35 -10.05 -13.49
N ALA A 39 -6.18 -10.51 -13.95
CA ALA A 39 -6.06 -11.75 -14.71
C ALA A 39 -6.52 -12.96 -13.88
N ALA A 40 -6.10 -13.04 -12.62
CA ALA A 40 -6.50 -14.10 -11.71
C ALA A 40 -8.01 -14.07 -11.40
N LEU A 41 -8.59 -12.89 -11.17
CA LEU A 41 -10.05 -12.73 -10.99
C LEU A 41 -10.83 -13.17 -12.23
N GLY A 42 -10.35 -12.80 -13.42
CA GLY A 42 -10.97 -13.20 -14.68
C GLY A 42 -10.97 -14.71 -14.91
N ARG A 43 -9.84 -15.39 -14.62
CA ARG A 43 -9.77 -16.87 -14.70
C ARG A 43 -10.65 -17.56 -13.65
N GLY A 44 -10.81 -16.95 -12.49
CA GLY A 44 -11.61 -17.48 -11.38
C GLY A 44 -13.12 -17.29 -11.50
N PHE A 45 -13.64 -16.75 -12.61
CA PHE A 45 -15.05 -16.36 -12.75
C PHE A 45 -16.05 -17.46 -12.33
N GLY A 46 -15.75 -18.72 -12.63
CA GLY A 46 -16.61 -19.86 -12.27
C GLY A 46 -16.80 -20.09 -10.77
N HIS A 47 -15.94 -19.53 -9.92
CA HIS A 47 -15.95 -19.74 -8.46
C HIS A 47 -16.47 -18.54 -7.66
N TRP A 48 -16.83 -17.44 -8.33
CA TRP A 48 -17.19 -16.17 -7.67
C TRP A 48 -18.35 -16.29 -6.69
N ALA A 49 -19.34 -17.13 -7.00
CA ALA A 49 -20.53 -17.34 -6.18
C ALA A 49 -20.24 -18.08 -4.86
N GLN A 50 -19.09 -18.75 -4.74
CA GLN A 50 -18.73 -19.56 -3.57
C GLN A 50 -17.93 -18.75 -2.53
N LEU A 51 -17.49 -17.54 -2.88
CA LEU A 51 -16.65 -16.73 -2.03
C LEU A 51 -17.47 -15.96 -0.99
N PRO A 52 -17.01 -15.88 0.27
CA PRO A 52 -17.68 -15.07 1.28
C PRO A 52 -17.61 -13.59 0.91
N TRP A 53 -18.64 -12.83 1.27
CA TRP A 53 -18.72 -11.39 0.98
C TRP A 53 -17.55 -10.59 1.57
N THR A 54 -16.98 -11.04 2.70
CA THR A 54 -15.81 -10.40 3.33
C THR A 54 -14.57 -10.47 2.44
N LEU A 55 -14.39 -11.57 1.70
CA LEU A 55 -13.30 -11.69 0.75
C LEU A 55 -13.49 -10.72 -0.42
N TRP A 56 -14.72 -10.59 -0.93
CA TRP A 56 -15.05 -9.59 -1.95
C TRP A 56 -14.77 -8.16 -1.49
N LEU A 57 -15.14 -7.81 -0.26
CA LEU A 57 -14.84 -6.51 0.31
C LEU A 57 -13.32 -6.26 0.41
N HIS A 58 -12.56 -7.26 0.86
CA HIS A 58 -11.10 -7.18 0.93
C HIS A 58 -10.48 -6.99 -0.46
N LEU A 59 -10.90 -7.78 -1.44
CA LEU A 59 -10.40 -7.69 -2.83
C LEU A 59 -10.75 -6.35 -3.47
N ALA A 60 -11.97 -5.85 -3.28
CA ALA A 60 -12.40 -4.56 -3.83
C ALA A 60 -11.60 -3.40 -3.26
N THR A 61 -11.40 -3.36 -1.93
CA THR A 61 -10.65 -2.29 -1.26
C THR A 61 -9.15 -2.36 -1.56
N MET A 62 -8.59 -3.56 -1.70
CA MET A 62 -7.20 -3.75 -2.12
C MET A 62 -6.99 -3.35 -3.59
N THR A 63 -7.92 -3.69 -4.47
CA THR A 63 -7.90 -3.28 -5.90
C THR A 63 -8.00 -1.77 -6.05
N LEU A 64 -8.91 -1.14 -5.30
CA LEU A 64 -9.03 0.32 -5.26
C LEU A 64 -7.71 0.98 -4.82
N THR A 65 -7.07 0.42 -3.79
CA THR A 65 -5.76 0.89 -3.31
C THR A 65 -4.68 0.76 -4.39
N LEU A 66 -4.64 -0.35 -5.12
CA LEU A 66 -3.70 -0.57 -6.23
C LEU A 66 -3.90 0.45 -7.36
N VAL A 67 -5.14 0.75 -7.73
CA VAL A 67 -5.47 1.75 -8.76
C VAL A 67 -5.09 3.16 -8.31
N LEU A 68 -5.34 3.51 -7.05
CA LEU A 68 -5.07 4.84 -6.52
C LEU A 68 -3.57 5.12 -6.31
N THR A 69 -2.77 4.08 -6.06
CA THR A 69 -1.32 4.21 -5.82
C THR A 69 -0.57 4.96 -6.94
N PRO A 70 -0.63 4.56 -8.23
CA PRO A 70 0.02 5.32 -9.32
C PRO A 70 -0.58 6.72 -9.48
N ALA A 71 -1.91 6.87 -9.32
CA ALA A 71 -2.57 8.17 -9.42
C ALA A 71 -2.05 9.18 -8.37
N ILE A 72 -1.82 8.72 -7.14
CA ILE A 72 -1.29 9.55 -6.04
C ILE A 72 0.21 9.80 -6.19
N LEU A 73 0.98 8.78 -6.61
CA LEU A 73 2.44 8.86 -6.73
C LEU A 73 2.93 9.68 -7.92
N TRP A 74 2.20 9.70 -9.04
CA TRP A 74 2.58 10.42 -10.25
C TRP A 74 2.03 11.85 -10.32
N GLN A 75 1.06 12.18 -9.48
CA GLN A 75 0.52 13.53 -9.39
C GLN A 75 1.46 14.47 -8.60
N ARG A 76 1.41 15.77 -8.94
CA ARG A 76 2.04 16.82 -8.13
C ARG A 76 1.51 16.79 -6.69
N ARG A 77 2.44 16.70 -5.74
CA ARG A 77 2.16 16.60 -4.30
C ARG A 77 1.55 17.89 -3.76
N GLY A 78 0.73 17.78 -2.71
CA GLY A 78 0.17 18.93 -1.99
C GLY A 78 -1.10 19.57 -2.59
N THR A 79 -1.55 19.14 -3.77
CA THR A 79 -2.79 19.62 -4.40
C THR A 79 -4.05 19.13 -3.64
N ARG A 80 -5.18 19.83 -3.81
CA ARG A 80 -6.48 19.40 -3.22
C ARG A 80 -6.86 17.98 -3.66
N ARG A 81 -6.65 17.66 -4.95
CA ARG A 81 -6.85 16.32 -5.51
C ARG A 81 -5.97 15.27 -4.83
N HIS A 82 -4.68 15.55 -4.66
CA HIS A 82 -3.76 14.64 -3.95
C HIS A 82 -4.24 14.34 -2.53
N ARG A 83 -4.76 15.36 -1.81
CA ARG A 83 -5.31 15.16 -0.45
C ARG A 83 -6.56 14.29 -0.46
N GLN A 84 -7.50 14.55 -1.37
CA GLN A 84 -8.73 13.76 -1.50
C GLN A 84 -8.43 12.29 -1.82
N LEU A 85 -7.60 12.04 -2.84
CA LEU A 85 -7.19 10.68 -3.20
C LEU A 85 -6.42 10.00 -2.06
N GLY A 86 -5.56 10.76 -1.36
CA GLY A 86 -4.84 10.26 -0.18
C GLY A 86 -5.77 9.79 0.94
N TYR A 87 -6.85 10.52 1.24
CA TYR A 87 -7.82 10.08 2.23
C TYR A 87 -8.60 8.85 1.79
N ILE A 88 -9.01 8.78 0.52
CA ILE A 88 -9.67 7.58 -0.03
C ILE A 88 -8.75 6.37 0.07
N TRP A 89 -7.48 6.53 -0.31
CA TRP A 89 -6.46 5.49 -0.25
C TRP A 89 -6.20 5.02 1.19
N VAL A 90 -6.13 5.94 2.16
CA VAL A 90 -5.99 5.61 3.59
C VAL A 90 -7.20 4.84 4.11
N SER A 91 -8.42 5.29 3.80
CA SER A 91 -9.64 4.60 4.21
C SER A 91 -9.73 3.20 3.60
N ALA A 92 -9.38 3.05 2.32
CA ALA A 92 -9.36 1.75 1.65
C ALA A 92 -8.35 0.78 2.30
N LEU A 93 -7.15 1.26 2.63
CA LEU A 93 -6.15 0.45 3.35
C LEU A 93 -6.60 0.07 4.77
N ALA A 94 -7.26 1.00 5.48
CA ALA A 94 -7.79 0.72 6.81
C ALA A 94 -8.85 -0.39 6.75
N ILE A 95 -9.80 -0.30 5.81
CA ILE A 95 -10.83 -1.33 5.61
C ILE A 95 -10.17 -2.65 5.22
N THR A 96 -9.23 -2.64 4.27
CA THR A 96 -8.50 -3.84 3.84
C THR A 96 -7.84 -4.54 5.03
N ALA A 97 -7.13 -3.78 5.87
CA ALA A 97 -6.46 -4.30 7.06
C ALA A 97 -7.46 -4.85 8.09
N LEU A 98 -8.55 -4.14 8.38
CA LEU A 98 -9.58 -4.61 9.31
C LEU A 98 -10.25 -5.90 8.82
N VAL A 99 -10.62 -5.97 7.54
CA VAL A 99 -11.24 -7.16 6.95
C VAL A 99 -10.27 -8.33 6.93
N SER A 100 -8.96 -8.10 6.80
CA SER A 100 -7.99 -9.20 6.83
C SER A 100 -8.01 -10.00 8.14
N PHE A 101 -8.39 -9.38 9.28
CA PHE A 101 -8.52 -10.08 10.56
C PHE A 101 -9.75 -11.01 10.62
N THR A 102 -10.76 -10.75 9.77
CA THR A 102 -11.96 -11.59 9.67
C THR A 102 -11.74 -12.76 8.71
N LEU A 103 -10.80 -12.62 7.76
CA LEU A 103 -10.36 -13.70 6.86
C LEU A 103 -9.48 -14.72 7.60
N ARG A 104 -10.03 -15.39 8.62
CA ARG A 104 -9.38 -16.48 9.39
C ARG A 104 -9.43 -17.81 8.63
N PHE A 105 -8.89 -17.86 7.42
CA PHE A 105 -8.94 -19.04 6.57
C PHE A 105 -7.68 -19.91 6.59
N THR A 106 -6.72 -19.74 7.51
CA THR A 106 -5.50 -20.57 7.42
C THR A 106 -5.03 -21.24 8.70
N THR A 107 -5.37 -20.77 9.91
CA THR A 107 -5.10 -21.58 11.12
C THR A 107 -5.83 -21.03 12.34
N PRO A 108 -6.62 -21.83 13.07
CA PRO A 108 -6.98 -21.49 14.45
C PRO A 108 -5.69 -21.50 15.28
N GLY A 109 -5.28 -20.35 15.82
CA GLY A 109 -4.19 -20.27 16.80
C GLY A 109 -2.81 -19.80 16.31
N HIS A 110 -2.59 -19.56 15.02
CA HIS A 110 -1.30 -19.05 14.51
C HIS A 110 -1.42 -17.68 13.85
N PHE A 111 -0.59 -16.72 14.31
CA PHE A 111 -0.38 -15.43 13.65
C PHE A 111 0.29 -15.66 12.28
N SER A 112 -0.49 -15.58 11.20
CA SER A 112 0.07 -15.57 9.85
C SER A 112 0.81 -14.24 9.58
N PRO A 113 1.90 -14.22 8.77
CA PRO A 113 2.60 -12.99 8.39
C PRO A 113 1.69 -11.86 7.90
N ILE A 114 0.55 -12.21 7.29
CA ILE A 114 -0.46 -11.25 6.82
C ILE A 114 -1.09 -10.46 7.98
N HIS A 115 -1.29 -11.07 9.15
CA HIS A 115 -1.84 -10.37 10.32
C HIS A 115 -0.84 -9.36 10.90
N ALA A 116 0.45 -9.72 10.91
CA ALA A 116 1.51 -8.79 11.31
C ALA A 116 1.57 -7.58 10.37
N LEU A 117 1.43 -7.81 9.06
CA LEU A 117 1.31 -6.74 8.07
C LEU A 117 0.08 -5.85 8.31
N SER A 118 -1.06 -6.43 8.64
CA SER A 118 -2.28 -5.64 8.92
C SER A 118 -2.15 -4.77 10.17
N VAL A 119 -1.54 -5.29 11.24
CA VAL A 119 -1.21 -4.49 12.44
C VAL A 119 -0.27 -3.34 12.07
N LEU A 120 0.79 -3.64 11.30
CA LEU A 120 1.72 -2.62 10.82
C LEU A 120 1.01 -1.52 10.03
N VAL A 121 0.11 -1.88 9.11
CA VAL A 121 -0.69 -0.91 8.35
C VAL A 121 -1.51 -0.04 9.28
N LEU A 122 -2.28 -0.63 10.20
CA LEU A 122 -3.13 0.11 11.13
C LEU A 122 -2.34 1.08 12.02
N VAL A 123 -1.11 0.74 12.40
CA VAL A 123 -0.22 1.65 13.14
C VAL A 123 0.36 2.76 12.25
N MET A 124 0.70 2.44 11.00
CA MET A 124 1.33 3.39 10.08
C MET A 124 0.34 4.41 9.50
N LEU A 125 -0.95 4.09 9.37
CA LEU A 125 -1.95 5.01 8.83
C LEU A 125 -2.15 6.29 9.68
N PRO A 126 -2.32 6.22 11.02
CA PRO A 126 -2.33 7.40 11.86
C PRO A 126 -1.04 8.24 11.73
N LEU A 127 0.12 7.57 11.69
CA LEU A 127 1.42 8.26 11.54
C LEU A 127 1.52 8.96 10.17
N LEU A 128 0.99 8.36 9.12
CA LEU A 128 0.89 8.94 7.78
C LEU A 128 0.03 10.23 7.79
N VAL A 129 -1.15 10.17 8.41
CA VAL A 129 -2.07 11.31 8.48
C VAL A 129 -1.50 12.42 9.37
N LEU A 130 -0.92 12.07 10.52
CA LEU A 130 -0.28 13.03 11.43
C LEU A 130 0.91 13.72 10.77
N SER A 131 1.80 12.97 10.09
CA SER A 131 2.92 13.58 9.37
C SER A 131 2.47 14.50 8.24
N ALA A 132 1.35 14.18 7.55
CA ALA A 132 0.75 15.08 6.57
C ALA A 132 0.21 16.37 7.22
N ARG A 133 -0.48 16.27 8.36
CA ARG A 133 -1.02 17.43 9.11
C ARG A 133 0.07 18.32 9.70
N GLN A 134 1.18 17.72 10.13
CA GLN A 134 2.37 18.43 10.62
C GLN A 134 3.20 19.03 9.47
N HIS A 135 2.77 18.90 8.21
CA HIS A 135 3.50 19.33 7.03
C HIS A 135 4.93 18.75 6.95
N ASN A 136 5.16 17.60 7.59
CA ASN A 136 6.42 16.89 7.55
C ASN A 136 6.46 16.00 6.29
N HIS A 137 6.78 16.64 5.16
CA HIS A 137 6.77 16.01 3.84
C HIS A 137 7.73 14.82 3.72
N ASP A 138 8.91 14.90 4.36
CA ASP A 138 9.88 13.80 4.38
C ASP A 138 9.34 12.56 5.08
N ARG A 139 8.80 12.74 6.28
CA ARG A 139 8.21 11.64 7.05
C ARG A 139 6.99 11.06 6.35
N HIS A 140 6.10 11.92 5.86
CA HIS A 140 4.92 11.49 5.10
C HIS A 140 5.33 10.62 3.92
N ARG A 141 6.30 11.07 3.11
CA ARG A 141 6.78 10.33 1.94
C ARG A 141 7.39 8.99 2.30
N ARG A 142 8.23 8.94 3.35
CA ARG A 142 8.83 7.68 3.82
C ARG A 142 7.76 6.68 4.23
N ILE A 143 6.72 7.12 4.94
CA ILE A 143 5.61 6.25 5.36
C ILE A 143 4.80 5.77 4.14
N VAL A 144 4.46 6.65 3.18
CA VAL A 144 3.77 6.22 1.94
C VAL A 144 4.56 5.14 1.22
N ARG A 145 5.87 5.37 0.97
CA ARG A 145 6.72 4.39 0.27
C ARG A 145 6.82 3.07 1.06
N GLY A 146 6.98 3.17 2.37
CA GLY A 146 6.99 2.00 3.26
C GLY A 146 5.69 1.20 3.21
N LEU A 147 4.53 1.86 3.20
CA LEU A 147 3.23 1.20 3.05
C LEU A 147 3.06 0.57 1.66
N VAL A 148 3.47 1.25 0.58
CA VAL A 148 3.37 0.68 -0.77
C VAL A 148 4.27 -0.57 -0.90
N ILE A 149 5.51 -0.51 -0.44
CA ILE A 149 6.45 -1.64 -0.55
C ILE A 149 6.06 -2.76 0.43
N GLY A 150 5.99 -2.41 1.72
CA GLY A 150 5.86 -3.36 2.81
C GLY A 150 4.45 -3.89 3.01
N ALA A 151 3.41 -3.12 2.70
CA ALA A 151 2.03 -3.59 2.81
C ALA A 151 1.45 -3.98 1.46
N LEU A 152 1.48 -3.10 0.46
CA LEU A 152 0.75 -3.34 -0.79
C LEU A 152 1.44 -4.39 -1.68
N LEU A 153 2.71 -4.17 -2.03
CA LEU A 153 3.46 -5.08 -2.89
C LEU A 153 3.76 -6.42 -2.20
N THR A 154 4.12 -6.38 -0.92
CA THR A 154 4.40 -7.59 -0.13
C THR A 154 3.13 -8.41 0.10
N ALA A 155 1.99 -7.80 0.47
CA ALA A 155 0.74 -8.56 0.57
C ALA A 155 0.29 -9.12 -0.78
N GLY A 156 0.46 -8.36 -1.87
CA GLY A 156 0.23 -8.85 -3.23
C GLY A 156 1.10 -10.06 -3.55
N PHE A 157 2.39 -10.02 -3.21
CA PHE A 157 3.28 -11.16 -3.37
C PHE A 157 2.79 -12.38 -2.59
N PHE A 158 2.37 -12.24 -1.33
CA PHE A 158 1.84 -13.37 -0.53
C PHE A 158 0.48 -13.91 -1.00
N THR A 159 -0.17 -13.25 -1.97
CA THR A 159 -1.48 -13.64 -2.49
C THR A 159 -1.38 -14.77 -3.54
N PHE A 160 -0.24 -14.91 -4.22
CA PHE A 160 -0.06 -15.87 -5.33
C PHE A 160 0.60 -17.22 -4.96
N PRO A 161 1.68 -17.29 -4.16
CA PRO A 161 2.28 -18.56 -3.79
C PRO A 161 1.45 -19.29 -2.71
N PHE A 162 1.72 -20.58 -2.50
CA PHE A 162 1.14 -21.44 -1.45
C PHE A 162 -0.33 -21.83 -1.63
N HIS A 163 -0.71 -22.48 -2.75
CA HIS A 163 -2.05 -23.05 -2.95
C HIS A 163 -3.23 -22.09 -2.62
N ARG A 164 -2.99 -20.77 -2.69
CA ARG A 164 -3.98 -19.74 -2.39
C ARG A 164 -4.86 -19.49 -3.62
N LEU A 165 -6.11 -19.10 -3.37
CA LEU A 165 -7.18 -19.00 -4.37
C LEU A 165 -6.75 -18.34 -5.70
N LEU A 166 -6.16 -17.14 -5.64
CA LEU A 166 -5.74 -16.40 -6.84
C LEU A 166 -4.55 -17.04 -7.56
N GLY A 167 -3.61 -17.65 -6.84
CA GLY A 167 -2.53 -18.43 -7.44
C GLY A 167 -3.03 -19.69 -8.13
N GLY A 168 -3.99 -20.38 -7.52
CA GLY A 168 -4.65 -21.54 -8.10
C GLY A 168 -5.37 -21.22 -9.40
N TRP A 169 -6.08 -20.08 -9.48
CA TRP A 169 -6.75 -19.65 -10.72
C TRP A 169 -5.79 -19.13 -11.79
N LEU A 170 -4.62 -18.62 -11.41
CA LEU A 170 -3.68 -18.04 -12.36
C LEU A 170 -2.73 -19.08 -12.96
N PHE A 171 -2.28 -20.05 -12.17
CA PHE A 171 -1.26 -21.03 -12.57
C PHE A 171 -1.79 -22.46 -12.73
N GLY A 172 -3.04 -22.72 -12.33
CA GLY A 172 -3.77 -23.95 -12.64
C GLY A 172 -4.60 -23.81 -13.90
#